data_AF-A2SVP9-F1
#
_entry.id   AF-A2SVP9-F1
#
_cell.length_a   1.000
_cell.length_b   1.000
_cell.length_c   1.000
_cell.angle_alpha   90.00
_cell.angle_beta   90.00
_cell.angle_gamma   90.00
#
_symmetry.space_group_name_H-M   'P 1'
#
loop_
_entity.id
_entity.type
_entity.pdbx_description
1 polymer ?
#
loop_
_entity_poly.entity_id
_entity_poly.type
_entity_poly.pdbx_seq_one_letter_code
_entity_poly.pdbx_strand_id
1 'polypeptide(L)'
;FLKNESLYNVVVTTHALVMIFFAVMPLLIGAFGNWLLPLCIGGCDLIFPRLNNLSFWLAPNALYLLILSFMTEKGAGTGWTIYPPLSSGLYHTGPAVDILITSLHLIGLSSLLGSINFVSTNKNMPTAKMKGE
;
A
#
# COMPACT_ATOMS: atom_id res chain seq x y z
N PHE A 1 12.21 25.76 -11.73
CA PHE A 1 10.88 25.11 -11.73
C PHE A 1 10.51 24.47 -10.38
N LEU A 2 11.38 24.47 -9.36
CA LEU A 2 11.07 24.04 -7.97
C LEU A 2 11.56 25.10 -6.95
N LYS A 3 11.11 26.36 -7.09
CA LYS A 3 11.58 27.46 -6.22
C LYS A 3 10.80 27.57 -4.90
N ASN A 4 9.83 26.68 -4.67
CA ASN A 4 8.98 26.66 -3.47
C ASN A 4 9.30 25.39 -2.66
N GLU A 5 9.92 25.57 -1.50
CA GLU A 5 10.35 24.50 -0.59
C GLU A 5 9.16 23.64 -0.12
N SER A 6 7.98 24.24 0.07
CA SER A 6 6.77 23.50 0.46
C SER A 6 6.34 22.51 -0.61
N LEU A 7 6.37 22.92 -1.88
CA LEU A 7 5.99 22.06 -3.00
C LEU A 7 7.02 20.94 -3.21
N TYR A 8 8.31 21.25 -3.01
CA TYR A 8 9.37 20.23 -3.03
C TYR A 8 9.12 19.14 -1.99
N ASN A 9 8.82 19.51 -0.74
CA ASN A 9 8.56 18.55 0.32
C ASN A 9 7.34 17.67 0.03
N VAL A 10 6.28 18.25 -0.51
CA VAL A 10 5.07 17.52 -0.90
C VAL A 10 5.38 16.51 -2.01
N VAL A 11 6.09 16.93 -3.06
CA VAL A 11 6.47 16.04 -4.17
C VAL A 11 7.37 14.90 -3.68
N VAL A 12 8.36 15.18 -2.84
CA VAL A 12 9.25 14.15 -2.28
C VAL A 12 8.47 13.16 -1.40
N THR A 13 7.54 13.66 -0.58
CA THR A 13 6.68 12.84 0.27
C THR A 13 5.80 11.92 -0.57
N THR A 14 5.08 12.48 -1.54
CA THR A 14 4.22 11.70 -2.44
C THR A 14 5.02 10.72 -3.28
N HIS A 15 6.18 11.12 -3.82
CA HIS A 15 7.04 10.23 -4.60
C HIS A 15 7.47 9.00 -3.80
N ALA A 16 8.01 9.20 -2.60
CA ALA A 16 8.46 8.10 -1.75
C ALA A 16 7.31 7.12 -1.43
N LEU A 17 6.12 7.65 -1.11
CA LEU A 17 4.96 6.83 -0.80
C LEU A 17 4.42 6.08 -2.02
N VAL A 18 4.38 6.70 -3.20
CA VAL A 18 4.02 6.02 -4.45
C VAL A 18 4.99 4.89 -4.75
N MET A 19 6.31 5.13 -4.65
CA MET A 19 7.30 4.12 -4.98
C MET A 19 7.22 2.89 -4.06
N ILE A 20 7.04 3.10 -2.75
CA ILE A 20 6.97 1.98 -1.79
C ILE A 20 5.63 1.26 -1.89
N PHE A 21 4.53 1.98 -1.65
CA PHE A 21 3.22 1.37 -1.43
C PHE A 21 2.45 1.09 -2.72
N PHE A 22 2.75 1.80 -3.81
CA PHE A 22 1.99 1.71 -5.06
C PHE A 22 2.81 1.23 -6.27
N ALA A 23 4.14 1.11 -6.15
CA ALA A 23 4.97 0.49 -7.17
C ALA A 23 5.60 -0.82 -6.68
N VAL A 24 6.45 -0.79 -5.65
CA VAL A 24 7.21 -1.98 -5.21
C VAL A 24 6.29 -3.03 -4.57
N MET A 25 5.46 -2.67 -3.60
CA MET A 25 4.57 -3.63 -2.93
C MET A 25 3.57 -4.30 -3.89
N PRO A 26 2.82 -3.56 -4.75
CA PRO A 26 1.88 -4.19 -5.67
C PRO A 26 2.58 -5.03 -6.74
N LEU A 27 3.79 -4.66 -7.18
CA LEU A 27 4.52 -5.46 -8.15
C LEU A 27 4.97 -6.79 -7.54
N LEU A 28 5.67 -6.75 -6.41
CA LEU A 28 6.27 -7.95 -5.81
C LEU A 28 5.22 -8.85 -5.15
N ILE A 29 4.38 -8.28 -4.28
CA ILE A 29 3.41 -9.05 -3.49
C ILE A 29 2.12 -9.22 -4.30
N GLY A 30 1.65 -8.13 -4.92
CA GLY A 30 0.39 -8.14 -5.68
C GLY A 30 0.47 -8.92 -6.98
N ALA A 31 1.44 -8.65 -7.87
CA ALA A 31 1.52 -9.33 -9.16
C ALA A 31 2.26 -10.66 -9.06
N PHE A 32 3.54 -10.64 -8.65
CA PHE A 32 4.33 -11.86 -8.57
C PHE A 32 3.83 -12.83 -7.51
N GLY A 33 3.48 -12.34 -6.32
CA GLY A 33 2.95 -13.20 -5.25
C GLY A 33 1.68 -13.94 -5.66
N ASN A 34 0.67 -13.23 -6.17
CA ASN A 34 -0.59 -13.86 -6.60
C ASN A 34 -0.43 -14.82 -7.78
N TRP A 35 0.51 -14.54 -8.67
CA TRP A 35 0.72 -15.37 -9.84
C TRP A 35 1.59 -16.59 -9.57
N LEU A 36 2.75 -16.39 -8.94
CA LEU A 36 3.75 -17.44 -8.76
C LEU A 36 3.43 -18.36 -7.58
N LEU A 37 2.83 -17.86 -6.49
CA LEU A 37 2.61 -18.67 -5.29
C LEU A 37 1.74 -19.91 -5.57
N PRO A 38 0.56 -19.81 -6.23
CA PRO A 38 -0.23 -21.00 -6.58
C PRO A 38 0.52 -21.95 -7.52
N LEU A 39 1.23 -21.40 -8.51
CA LEU A 39 1.98 -22.20 -9.49
C LEU A 39 3.11 -22.99 -8.84
N CYS A 40 3.85 -22.39 -7.90
CA CYS A 40 4.94 -23.04 -7.20
C CYS A 40 4.47 -24.16 -6.27
N ILE A 41 3.27 -24.05 -5.69
CA ILE A 41 2.68 -25.11 -4.84
C ILE A 41 1.79 -26.08 -5.62
N GLY A 42 1.62 -25.90 -6.94
CA GLY A 42 0.79 -26.76 -7.80
C GLY A 42 -0.72 -26.58 -7.59
N GLY A 43 -1.15 -25.46 -7.00
CA GLY A 43 -2.56 -25.11 -6.81
C GLY A 43 -3.14 -24.34 -8.01
N CYS A 44 -4.44 -24.46 -8.23
CA CYS A 44 -5.14 -23.72 -9.29
C CYS A 44 -5.38 -22.23 -8.94
N ASP A 45 -5.50 -21.91 -7.65
CA ASP A 45 -5.74 -20.56 -7.12
C ASP A 45 -5.29 -20.50 -5.63
N LEU A 46 -5.39 -19.33 -4.99
CA LEU A 46 -5.22 -19.14 -3.55
C LEU A 46 -6.44 -19.63 -2.75
N ILE A 47 -6.26 -19.86 -1.45
CA ILE A 47 -7.30 -20.43 -0.59
C ILE A 47 -8.48 -19.48 -0.33
N PHE A 48 -8.23 -18.15 -0.33
CA PHE A 48 -9.28 -17.13 -0.21
C PHE A 48 -9.35 -16.21 -1.45
N PRO A 49 -9.91 -16.66 -2.59
CA PRO A 49 -9.95 -15.85 -3.83
C PRO A 49 -10.71 -14.52 -3.69
N ARG A 50 -11.82 -14.51 -2.93
CA ARG A 50 -12.60 -13.29 -2.69
C ARG A 50 -11.86 -12.28 -1.82
N LEU A 51 -11.12 -12.75 -0.82
CA LEU A 51 -10.27 -11.90 0.01
C LEU A 51 -9.14 -11.29 -0.82
N ASN A 52 -8.60 -12.08 -1.75
CA ASN A 52 -7.60 -11.61 -2.69
C ASN A 52 -8.13 -10.48 -3.58
N ASN A 53 -9.32 -10.65 -4.14
CA ASN A 53 -9.96 -9.61 -4.96
C ASN A 53 -10.23 -8.34 -4.15
N LEU A 54 -10.71 -8.47 -2.90
CA LEU A 54 -10.87 -7.32 -2.01
C LEU A 54 -9.53 -6.61 -1.76
N SER A 55 -8.45 -7.37 -1.51
CA SER A 55 -7.12 -6.80 -1.30
C SER A 55 -6.68 -5.96 -2.51
N PHE A 56 -6.92 -6.44 -3.74
CA PHE A 56 -6.62 -5.71 -4.96
C PHE A 56 -7.43 -4.41 -5.06
N TRP A 57 -8.73 -4.44 -4.81
CA TRP A 57 -9.60 -3.25 -4.96
C TRP A 57 -9.35 -2.16 -3.92
N LEU A 58 -8.80 -2.49 -2.76
CA LEU A 58 -8.42 -1.47 -1.78
C LEU A 58 -7.24 -0.62 -2.26
N ALA A 59 -6.34 -1.17 -3.08
CA ALA A 59 -5.15 -0.46 -3.58
C ALA A 59 -5.46 0.75 -4.49
N PRO A 60 -6.28 0.67 -5.55
CA PRO A 60 -6.60 1.83 -6.39
C PRO A 60 -7.39 2.90 -5.61
N ASN A 61 -8.23 2.50 -4.64
CA ASN A 61 -8.91 3.46 -3.76
C ASN A 61 -7.92 4.18 -2.83
N ALA A 62 -6.91 3.47 -2.32
CA ALA A 62 -5.85 4.08 -1.52
C ALA A 62 -5.00 5.06 -2.35
N LEU A 63 -4.69 4.70 -3.60
CA LEU A 63 -3.95 5.59 -4.51
C LEU A 63 -4.76 6.86 -4.83
N TYR A 64 -6.07 6.72 -5.04
CA TYR A 64 -6.96 7.86 -5.23
C TYR A 64 -6.90 8.81 -4.03
N LEU A 65 -6.97 8.29 -2.80
CA LEU A 65 -6.83 9.10 -1.58
C LEU A 65 -5.45 9.77 -1.49
N LEU A 66 -4.36 9.09 -1.88
CA LEU A 66 -3.01 9.69 -1.90
C LEU A 66 -2.94 10.87 -2.86
N ILE A 67 -3.50 10.73 -4.07
CA ILE A 67 -3.54 11.81 -5.07
C ILE A 67 -4.45 12.94 -4.58
N LEU A 68 -5.58 12.61 -3.93
CA LEU A 68 -6.47 13.60 -3.33
C LEU A 68 -5.74 14.40 -2.24
N SER A 69 -4.94 13.75 -1.38
CA SER A 69 -4.09 14.42 -0.39
C SER A 69 -3.12 15.41 -1.05
N PHE A 70 -2.47 15.03 -2.15
CA PHE A 70 -1.58 15.90 -2.91
C PHE A 70 -2.29 17.13 -3.48
N MET A 71 -3.54 16.98 -3.95
CA MET A 71 -4.33 18.07 -4.53
C MET A 71 -5.07 18.93 -3.49
N THR A 72 -5.15 18.49 -2.25
CA THR A 72 -5.89 19.20 -1.20
C THR A 72 -5.00 20.24 -0.52
N GLU A 73 -5.45 21.49 -0.52
CA GLU A 73 -4.72 22.63 0.03
C GLU A 73 -3.27 22.77 -0.49
N LYS A 74 -2.28 22.64 0.41
CA LYS A 74 -0.85 22.68 0.08
C LYS A 74 -0.24 21.29 -0.03
N GLY A 75 -1.01 20.22 0.17
CA GLY A 75 -0.52 18.85 0.25
C GLY A 75 0.23 18.54 1.55
N ALA A 76 0.48 17.25 1.80
CA ALA A 76 1.23 16.79 2.97
C ALA A 76 2.75 16.86 2.72
N GLY A 77 3.41 17.87 3.27
CA GLY A 77 4.85 18.13 3.12
C GLY A 77 5.70 17.68 4.30
N THR A 78 5.32 16.59 4.99
CA THR A 78 5.90 16.16 6.28
C THR A 78 7.00 15.11 6.12
N GLY A 79 7.29 14.65 4.90
CA GLY A 79 8.13 13.49 4.63
C GLY A 79 7.36 12.17 4.73
N TRP A 80 7.90 11.10 4.13
CA TRP A 80 7.24 9.79 4.10
C TRP A 80 7.05 9.14 5.47
N THR A 81 7.82 9.56 6.48
CA THR A 81 7.72 9.07 7.87
C THR A 81 6.66 9.78 8.70
N ILE A 82 6.16 10.93 8.24
CA ILE A 82 5.02 11.65 8.85
C ILE A 82 5.26 11.95 10.35
N TYR A 83 6.46 12.39 10.72
CA TYR A 83 6.81 12.61 12.13
C TYR A 83 6.12 13.84 12.76
N PRO A 84 5.60 13.70 14.00
CA PRO A 84 5.29 14.86 14.85
C PRO A 84 6.57 15.61 15.27
N PRO A 85 6.52 16.92 15.53
CA PRO A 85 5.33 17.77 15.53
C PRO A 85 4.92 18.29 14.15
N LEU A 86 5.74 18.08 13.11
CA LEU A 86 5.49 18.65 11.78
C LEU A 86 4.19 18.15 11.14
N SER A 87 3.79 16.90 11.41
CA SER A 87 2.52 16.34 10.98
C SER A 87 1.31 16.71 11.84
N SER A 88 1.50 17.47 12.93
CA SER A 88 0.40 17.90 13.80
C SER A 88 -0.36 19.09 13.23
N GLY A 89 -1.60 19.28 13.69
CA GLY A 89 -2.47 20.41 13.31
C GLY A 89 -1.88 21.80 13.57
N LEU A 90 -0.84 21.94 14.40
CA LEU A 90 -0.16 23.23 14.63
C LEU A 90 0.68 23.67 13.43
N TYR A 91 1.27 22.71 12.70
CA TYR A 91 2.18 22.96 11.58
C TYR A 91 1.55 22.61 10.23
N HIS A 92 0.62 21.66 10.19
CA HIS A 92 -0.22 21.33 9.04
C HIS A 92 -1.69 21.33 9.47
N THR A 93 -2.34 22.48 9.32
CA THR A 93 -3.74 22.71 9.73
C THR A 93 -4.76 22.06 8.80
N GLY A 94 -4.35 21.69 7.58
CA GLY A 94 -5.21 21.19 6.53
C GLY A 94 -5.55 19.70 6.64
N PRO A 95 -6.64 19.24 6.00
CA PRO A 95 -7.02 17.83 5.98
C PRO A 95 -6.10 16.97 5.10
N ALA A 96 -5.12 17.56 4.40
CA ALA A 96 -4.21 16.85 3.51
C ALA A 96 -3.46 15.71 4.23
N VAL A 97 -3.03 15.92 5.48
CA VAL A 97 -2.35 14.90 6.29
C VAL A 97 -3.34 13.80 6.71
N ASP A 98 -4.57 14.13 7.04
CA ASP A 98 -5.59 13.15 7.44
C ASP A 98 -6.00 12.24 6.27
N ILE A 99 -6.17 12.81 5.08
CA ILE A 99 -6.42 12.06 3.85
C ILE A 99 -5.24 11.14 3.54
N LEU A 100 -4.00 11.63 3.73
CA LEU A 100 -2.78 10.83 3.56
C LEU A 100 -2.77 9.62 4.50
N ILE A 101 -3.01 9.86 5.79
CA ILE A 101 -3.05 8.80 6.81
C ILE A 101 -4.14 7.78 6.46
N THR A 102 -5.31 8.23 6.00
CA THR A 102 -6.40 7.35 5.58
C THR A 102 -6.01 6.48 4.37
N SER A 103 -5.30 7.06 3.39
CA SER A 103 -4.72 6.31 2.27
C SER A 103 -3.78 5.20 2.75
N LEU A 104 -2.88 5.53 3.69
CA LEU A 104 -1.92 4.56 4.24
C LEU A 104 -2.58 3.44 5.04
N HIS A 105 -3.67 3.72 5.77
CA HIS A 105 -4.46 2.69 6.42
C HIS A 105 -5.10 1.75 5.40
N LEU A 106 -5.66 2.29 4.31
CA LEU A 106 -6.35 1.51 3.30
C LEU A 106 -5.40 0.57 2.54
N ILE A 107 -4.21 1.06 2.15
CA ILE A 107 -3.18 0.20 1.54
C ILE A 107 -2.56 -0.78 2.55
N GLY A 108 -2.46 -0.40 3.82
CA GLY A 108 -2.05 -1.30 4.90
C GLY A 108 -3.03 -2.47 5.07
N LEU A 109 -4.34 -2.20 5.05
CA LEU A 109 -5.38 -3.23 5.09
C LEU A 109 -5.31 -4.14 3.86
N SER A 110 -5.12 -3.59 2.65
CA SER A 110 -4.88 -4.37 1.43
C SER A 110 -3.73 -5.38 1.61
N SER A 111 -2.58 -4.91 2.11
CA SER A 111 -1.39 -5.76 2.32
C SER A 111 -1.62 -6.83 3.39
N LEU A 112 -2.28 -6.49 4.51
CA LEU A 112 -2.60 -7.45 5.58
C LEU A 112 -3.49 -8.58 5.07
N LEU A 113 -4.55 -8.26 4.32
CA LEU A 113 -5.46 -9.25 3.74
C LEU A 113 -4.73 -10.19 2.76
N GLY A 114 -3.86 -9.64 1.92
CA GLY A 114 -3.00 -10.44 1.03
C GLY A 114 -2.06 -11.36 1.80
N SER A 115 -1.42 -10.86 2.86
CA SER A 115 -0.50 -11.65 3.68
C SER A 115 -1.18 -12.85 4.36
N ILE A 116 -2.39 -12.65 4.92
CA ILE A 116 -3.17 -13.72 5.55
C ILE A 116 -3.53 -14.79 4.53
N ASN A 117 -3.91 -14.39 3.32
CA ASN A 117 -4.20 -15.32 2.23
C ASN A 117 -2.96 -16.11 1.81
N PHE A 118 -1.79 -15.47 1.67
CA PHE A 118 -0.56 -16.15 1.28
C PHE A 118 -0.08 -17.14 2.34
N VAL A 119 -0.06 -16.75 3.61
CA VAL A 119 0.33 -17.64 4.72
C VAL A 119 -0.62 -18.84 4.80
N SER A 120 -1.93 -18.60 4.69
CA SER A 120 -2.93 -19.67 4.73
C SER A 120 -2.83 -20.62 3.53
N THR A 121 -2.56 -20.09 2.33
CA THR A 121 -2.32 -20.88 1.13
C THR A 121 -1.09 -21.77 1.29
N ASN A 122 0.05 -21.20 1.71
CA ASN A 122 1.30 -21.95 1.80
C ASN A 122 1.21 -23.10 2.81
N LYS A 123 0.54 -22.86 3.94
CA LYS A 123 0.34 -23.86 4.99
C LYS A 123 -0.64 -24.97 4.62
N ASN A 124 -1.75 -24.61 3.96
CA ASN A 124 -2.88 -25.54 3.78
C ASN A 124 -2.98 -26.18 2.39
N MET A 125 -2.29 -25.66 1.37
CA MET A 125 -2.31 -26.21 0.00
C MET A 125 -0.97 -26.75 -0.54
N PRO A 126 -0.08 -27.35 0.27
CA PRO A 126 1.15 -27.95 -0.27
C PRO A 126 0.85 -29.23 -1.08
N THR A 127 1.59 -29.45 -2.16
CA THR A 127 1.55 -30.73 -2.89
C THR A 127 2.19 -31.85 -2.06
N ALA A 128 1.78 -33.11 -2.25
CA ALA A 128 2.31 -34.25 -1.49
C ALA A 128 3.85 -34.41 -1.54
N LYS A 129 4.52 -33.86 -2.56
CA LYS A 129 5.99 -33.88 -2.71
C LYS A 129 6.69 -32.68 -2.04
N MET A 130 5.96 -31.61 -1.72
CA MET A 130 6.47 -30.45 -1.02
C MET A 130 5.89 -30.46 0.39
N LYS A 131 6.72 -30.59 1.43
CA LYS A 131 6.22 -30.32 2.78
C LYS A 131 5.96 -28.82 2.88
N GLY A 132 4.71 -28.44 3.08
CA GLY A 132 4.38 -27.10 3.59
C GLY A 132 4.82 -26.99 5.05
N GLU A 133 5.21 -25.79 5.47
CA GLU A 133 5.35 -25.43 6.89
C GLU A 133 4.02 -24.95 7.46
#